data_AF-A0A7L7SUF5-F1
#
_entry.id   AF-A0A7L7SUF5-F1
#
_cell.length_a   1.000
_cell.length_b   1.000
_cell.length_c   1.000
_cell.angle_alpha   90.00
_cell.angle_beta   90.00
_cell.angle_gamma   90.00
#
_symmetry.space_group_name_H-M   'P 1'
#
loop_
_entity.id
_entity.type
_entity.pdbx_description
1 polymer ?
#
loop_
_entity_poly.entity_id
_entity_poly.type
_entity_poly.pdbx_seq_one_letter_code
_entity_poly.pdbx_strand_id
1 'polypeptide(L)'
;MADLPGLKKEEVKVEIEDDRVLQISGERNVEKEDKNDTWHRVERSSGKFMRRFRLPENAKMDEVKASMENGVLTVTVPKEETIKKADVKSIEISG
;
A
#
# COMPACT_ATOMS: atom_id res chain seq x y z
N MET A 1 4.77 -0.62 2.44
CA MET A 1 5.23 -1.66 1.49
C MET A 1 4.13 -2.67 1.31
N ALA A 2 3.89 -3.13 0.08
CA ALA A 2 2.92 -4.18 -0.22
C ALA A 2 3.55 -5.21 -1.15
N ASP A 3 3.41 -6.49 -0.80
CA ASP A 3 3.91 -7.60 -1.59
C ASP A 3 2.89 -7.99 -2.66
N LEU A 4 3.27 -7.76 -3.91
CA LEU A 4 2.46 -7.96 -5.11
C LEU A 4 3.22 -8.80 -6.16
N PRO A 5 3.74 -10.00 -5.81
CA PRO A 5 4.55 -10.78 -6.72
C PRO A 5 3.75 -11.19 -7.95
N GLY A 6 4.34 -11.11 -9.15
CA GLY A 6 3.68 -11.50 -10.40
C GLY A 6 2.65 -10.51 -10.94
N LEU A 7 2.41 -9.38 -10.26
CA LEU A 7 1.65 -8.26 -10.81
C LEU A 7 2.61 -7.31 -11.54
N LYS A 8 2.16 -6.81 -12.68
CA LYS A 8 2.84 -5.72 -13.38
C LYS A 8 2.37 -4.37 -12.81
N LYS A 9 3.15 -3.32 -13.09
CA LYS A 9 2.86 -1.97 -12.59
C LYS A 9 1.50 -1.46 -13.06
N GLU A 10 1.10 -1.86 -14.26
CA GLU A 10 -0.13 -1.45 -14.91
C GLU A 10 -1.37 -2.11 -14.29
N GLU A 11 -1.18 -3.19 -13.53
CA GLU A 11 -2.25 -3.93 -12.85
C GLU A 11 -2.50 -3.42 -11.42
N VAL A 12 -1.75 -2.40 -10.97
CA VAL A 12 -1.82 -1.83 -9.64
C VAL A 12 -2.12 -0.33 -9.74
N LYS A 13 -3.16 0.11 -9.02
CA LYS A 13 -3.59 1.50 -8.96
C LYS A 13 -3.28 2.07 -7.58
N VAL A 14 -2.69 3.26 -7.56
CA VAL A 14 -2.40 4.02 -6.34
C VAL A 14 -3.05 5.38 -6.47
N GLU A 15 -3.94 5.72 -5.55
CA GLU A 15 -4.74 6.94 -5.58
C GLU A 15 -4.80 7.59 -4.21
N ILE A 16 -5.04 8.90 -4.18
CA ILE A 16 -5.38 9.62 -2.95
C ILE A 16 -6.81 10.10 -3.13
N GLU A 17 -7.71 9.58 -2.30
CA GLU A 17 -9.11 10.00 -2.25
C GLU A 17 -9.25 11.29 -1.41
N ASP A 18 -10.44 11.89 -1.47
CA ASP A 18 -10.85 12.95 -0.56
C ASP A 18 -10.62 12.53 0.91
N ASP A 19 -10.40 13.50 1.81
CA ASP A 19 -10.04 13.26 3.22
C ASP A 19 -8.68 12.57 3.46
N ARG A 20 -7.72 12.74 2.55
CA ARG A 20 -6.32 12.32 2.75
C ARG A 20 -6.17 10.79 2.87
N VAL A 21 -6.95 10.02 2.11
CA VAL A 21 -6.92 8.56 2.14
C VAL A 21 -6.10 8.01 0.97
N LEU A 22 -4.97 7.40 1.25
CA LEU A 22 -4.19 6.64 0.28
C LEU A 22 -4.85 5.28 0.02
N GLN A 23 -5.26 5.03 -1.22
CA GLN A 23 -5.81 3.77 -1.69
C GLN A 23 -4.83 3.05 -2.61
N ILE A 24 -4.64 1.76 -2.36
CA ILE A 24 -3.88 0.84 -3.22
C ILE A 24 -4.83 -0.27 -3.62
N SER A 25 -5.06 -0.44 -4.91
CA SER A 25 -5.95 -1.47 -5.45
C SER A 25 -5.34 -2.18 -6.65
N GLY A 26 -5.86 -3.37 -6.97
CA GLY A 26 -5.44 -4.14 -8.13
C GLY A 26 -6.12 -5.49 -8.18
N GLU A 27 -5.83 -6.26 -9.22
CA GLU A 27 -6.42 -7.58 -9.43
C GLU A 27 -5.34 -8.58 -9.82
N ARG A 28 -5.23 -9.65 -9.03
CA ARG A 28 -4.33 -10.76 -9.32
C ARG A 28 -5.09 -11.80 -10.15
N ASN A 29 -4.81 -11.82 -11.45
CA ASN A 29 -5.37 -12.81 -12.36
C ASN A 29 -4.74 -14.19 -12.11
N VAL A 30 -5.53 -15.26 -12.27
CA VAL A 30 -4.98 -16.62 -12.44
C VAL A 30 -4.39 -16.68 -13.86
N GLU A 31 -3.22 -17.29 -14.02
CA GLU A 31 -2.71 -17.63 -15.36
C GLU A 31 -3.75 -18.48 -16.10
N LYS A 32 -3.93 -18.22 -17.40
CA LYS A 32 -4.91 -18.94 -18.23
C LYS A 32 -4.56 -20.43 -18.23
N GLU A 33 -5.48 -21.25 -17.71
CA GLU A 33 -5.41 -22.70 -17.79
C GLU A 33 -5.56 -23.15 -19.25
N ASP A 34 -4.59 -23.92 -19.75
CA ASP A 34 -4.79 -24.68 -20.98
C ASP A 34 -5.56 -25.97 -20.65
N LYS A 35 -6.42 -26.45 -21.56
CA LYS A 35 -7.29 -27.63 -21.30
C LYS A 35 -6.52 -28.94 -21.02
N ASN A 36 -5.21 -28.96 -21.24
CA ASN A 36 -4.32 -30.10 -21.00
C ASN A 36 -3.47 -29.94 -19.73
N ASP A 37 -3.60 -28.86 -18.98
CA ASP A 37 -2.79 -28.64 -17.78
C ASP A 37 -3.32 -29.46 -16.60
N THR A 38 -2.45 -30.28 -16.01
CA THR A 38 -2.74 -31.03 -14.78
C THR A 38 -2.08 -30.35 -13.59
N TRP A 39 -2.88 -29.73 -12.72
CA TRP A 39 -2.42 -29.08 -11.51
C TRP A 39 -2.39 -30.06 -10.34
N HIS A 40 -1.22 -30.30 -9.76
CA HIS A 40 -1.11 -31.12 -8.54
C HIS A 40 -1.46 -30.32 -7.28
N ARG A 41 -1.21 -29.00 -7.27
CA ARG A 41 -1.48 -28.12 -6.13
C ARG A 41 -1.49 -26.65 -6.54
N VAL A 42 -2.46 -25.90 -6.03
CA VAL A 42 -2.57 -24.44 -6.18
C VAL A 42 -2.69 -23.83 -4.78
N GLU A 43 -1.69 -23.04 -4.37
CA GLU A 43 -1.67 -22.39 -3.05
C GLU A 43 -1.87 -20.87 -3.13
N ARG A 44 -1.67 -20.29 -4.32
CA ARG A 44 -1.79 -18.85 -4.52
C ARG A 44 -3.22 -18.48 -4.89
N SER A 45 -3.84 -17.65 -4.07
CA SER A 45 -5.17 -17.09 -4.35
C SER A 45 -5.09 -16.03 -5.45
N SER A 46 -6.05 -16.05 -6.36
CA SER A 46 -6.36 -14.95 -7.27
C SER A 46 -7.46 -14.05 -6.71
N GLY A 47 -7.61 -12.86 -7.31
CA GLY A 47 -8.69 -11.95 -7.01
C GLY A 47 -8.28 -10.49 -6.82
N LYS A 48 -9.29 -9.66 -6.58
CA LYS A 48 -9.13 -8.22 -6.35
C LYS A 48 -8.65 -7.95 -4.93
N PHE A 49 -7.76 -6.97 -4.80
CA PHE A 49 -7.33 -6.46 -3.51
C PHE A 49 -7.52 -4.95 -3.45
N MET A 50 -7.78 -4.46 -2.23
CA MET A 50 -7.86 -3.04 -1.91
C MET A 50 -7.35 -2.82 -0.50
N ARG A 51 -6.47 -1.85 -0.31
CA ARG A 51 -5.97 -1.39 0.98
C ARG A 51 -6.08 0.12 1.05
N ARG A 52 -6.54 0.63 2.19
CA ARG A 52 -6.69 2.07 2.42
C ARG A 52 -5.96 2.49 3.69
N PHE A 53 -5.27 3.61 3.62
CA PHE A 53 -4.52 4.20 4.72
C PHE A 53 -4.89 5.68 4.83
N ARG A 54 -5.34 6.12 6.01
CA ARG A 54 -5.50 7.56 6.27
C ARG A 54 -4.13 8.17 6.52
N LEU A 55 -3.76 9.17 5.72
CA LEU A 55 -2.50 9.87 5.84
C LEU A 55 -2.60 10.93 6.95
N PRO A 56 -1.48 11.24 7.63
CA PRO A 56 -1.46 12.27 8.66
C PRO A 56 -1.69 13.65 8.05
N GLU A 57 -2.05 14.61 8.90
CA GLU A 57 -2.43 15.94 8.41
C GLU A 57 -1.29 16.70 7.73
N ASN A 58 -0.06 16.45 8.16
CA ASN A 58 1.15 17.06 7.63
C ASN A 58 1.77 16.26 6.46
N ALA A 59 1.01 15.39 5.80
CA ALA A 59 1.47 14.70 4.60
C ALA A 59 1.48 15.66 3.40
N LYS A 60 2.58 15.67 2.65
CA LYS A 60 2.70 16.42 1.41
C LYS A 60 2.13 15.62 0.23
N MET A 61 0.84 15.81 -0.04
CA MET A 61 0.10 15.00 -1.02
C MET A 61 0.65 15.10 -2.45
N ASP A 62 1.09 16.29 -2.85
CA ASP A 62 1.63 16.54 -4.19
C ASP A 62 3.02 15.93 -4.41
N GLU A 63 3.69 15.50 -3.35
CA GLU A 63 5.03 14.91 -3.40
C GLU A 63 5.01 13.37 -3.21
N VAL A 64 3.84 12.74 -3.23
CA VAL A 64 3.73 11.28 -3.11
C VAL A 64 4.34 10.59 -4.31
N LYS A 65 5.18 9.59 -4.04
CA LYS A 65 5.87 8.78 -5.06
C LYS A 65 5.56 7.31 -4.86
N ALA A 66 5.38 6.59 -5.95
CA ALA A 66 5.23 5.15 -5.95
C ALA A 66 6.27 4.51 -6.88
N SER A 67 6.87 3.41 -6.43
CA SER A 67 7.76 2.59 -7.23
C SER A 67 7.48 1.12 -6.98
N MET A 68 7.69 0.29 -8.01
CA MET A 68 7.56 -1.15 -7.89
C MET A 68 8.80 -1.83 -8.43
N GLU A 69 9.36 -2.72 -7.61
CA GLU A 69 10.59 -3.45 -7.89
C GLU A 69 10.45 -4.87 -7.33
N ASN A 70 10.84 -5.88 -8.11
CA ASN A 70 10.82 -7.29 -7.70
C ASN A 70 9.49 -7.76 -7.09
N GLY A 71 8.36 -7.26 -7.62
CA GLY A 71 7.03 -7.62 -7.11
C GLY A 71 6.64 -6.92 -5.81
N VAL A 72 7.36 -5.89 -5.39
CA VAL A 72 7.06 -5.11 -4.18
C VAL A 72 6.69 -3.69 -4.59
N LEU A 73 5.53 -3.22 -4.13
CA LEU A 73 5.13 -1.82 -4.24
C LEU A 73 5.60 -1.04 -3.00
N THR A 74 6.34 0.04 -3.25
CA THR A 74 6.74 1.04 -2.26
C THR A 74 6.04 2.36 -2.56
N VAL A 75 5.32 2.90 -1.58
CA VAL A 75 4.71 4.22 -1.63
C VAL A 75 5.38 5.08 -0.57
N THR A 76 5.96 6.19 -0.99
CA THR A 76 6.64 7.16 -0.14
C THR A 76 5.78 8.41 -0.04
N VAL A 77 5.40 8.75 1.18
CA VAL A 77 4.61 9.94 1.50
C VAL A 77 5.46 10.87 2.36
N PRO A 78 6.05 11.93 1.78
CA PRO A 78 6.80 12.92 2.54
C PRO A 78 5.89 13.63 3.55
N LYS A 79 6.45 14.00 4.69
CA LYS A 79 5.77 14.82 5.68
C LYS A 79 6.41 16.21 5.69
N GLU A 80 5.61 17.23 5.94
CA GLU A 80 6.13 18.55 6.29
C GLU A 80 6.94 18.44 7.57
N GLU A 81 8.10 19.11 7.56
CA GLU A 81 8.89 19.32 8.78
C GLU A 81 8.08 20.16 9.74
N THR A 82 7.40 19.48 10.66
CA THR A 82 6.81 20.13 11.81
C THR A 82 7.92 20.32 12.82
N ILE A 83 8.32 21.57 13.08
CA ILE A 83 9.24 21.96 14.16
C ILE A 83 8.54 21.75 15.51
N LYS A 84 8.16 20.52 15.83
CA LYS A 84 7.75 20.10 17.17
C LYS A 84 8.19 18.66 17.36
N LYS A 85 9.42 18.48 17.84
CA LYS A 85 9.69 17.30 18.68
C LYS A 85 8.60 17.30 19.73
N ALA A 86 7.85 16.21 19.85
CA ALA A 86 6.89 16.08 20.92
C ALA A 86 7.66 16.27 22.23
N ASP A 87 7.48 17.41 22.90
CA ASP A 87 7.95 17.58 24.26
C ASP A 87 7.21 16.52 25.08
N VAL A 88 7.90 15.43 25.41
CA VAL A 88 7.33 14.35 26.19
C VAL A 88 7.03 14.92 27.57
N LYS A 89 5.76 15.25 27.80
CA LYS A 89 5.29 15.65 29.13
C LYS A 89 4.99 14.39 29.91
N SER A 90 5.82 14.12 30.92
CA SER A 90 5.51 13.12 31.94
C SER A 90 4.37 13.67 32.81
N ILE A 91 3.33 12.88 33.01
CA ILE A 91 2.21 13.23 33.90
C ILE A 91 2.37 12.39 35.17
N GLU A 92 2.45 13.04 36.32
CA GLU A 92 2.47 12.35 37.61
C GLU A 92 1.08 11.80 37.95
N ILE A 93 1.02 10.56 38.44
CA ILE A 93 -0.20 9.95 38.95
C ILE A 93 -0.33 10.35 40.42
N SER A 94 -1.36 11.13 40.77
CA SER A 94 -1.69 11.42 42.16
C SER A 94 -2.53 10.30 42.78
N GLY A 95 -2.21 9.99 44.04
CA GLY A 95 -2.98 9.16 44.97
C GLY A 95 -3.14 9.86 46.31
#